data_AF-A0A6M0BNI0-F1
#
_entry.id   AF-A0A6M0BNI0-F1
#
_cell.length_a   1.000
_cell.length_b   1.000
_cell.length_c   1.000
_cell.angle_alpha   90.00
_cell.angle_beta   90.00
_cell.angle_gamma   90.00
#
_symmetry.space_group_name_H-M   'P 1'
#
loop_
_entity.id
_entity.type
_entity.pdbx_description
1 polymer ?
#
loop_
_entity_poly.entity_id
_entity_poly.type
_entity_poly.pdbx_seq_one_letter_code
_entity_poly.pdbx_strand_id
1 'polypeptide(L)'
;IDYSIQDRILWRQRIVLRSLLSDIRLTRLRDLELKTTPDNALKLPELFDTLQNSIWTEVLESSGGEVKISSMRRSLQREHLNLLISMVLRNRTVPEDARSLAWYKLRQLNEDLEKLIKKRGKKMNLYIIAHLEETRDRIVKTLNAQLQSN
;
A
#
# COMPACT_ATOMS: atom_id res chain seq x y z
N ILE A 1 -20.77 4.89 21.15
CA ILE A 1 -21.00 3.64 20.39
C ILE A 1 -21.35 4.07 18.96
N ASP A 2 -20.35 4.10 18.08
CA ASP A 2 -20.44 4.58 16.68
C ASP A 2 -19.71 3.60 15.73
N TYR A 3 -19.79 2.31 16.06
CA TYR A 3 -19.03 1.24 15.40
C TYR A 3 -19.57 0.91 14.00
N SER A 4 -20.88 1.06 13.77
CA SER A 4 -21.52 0.64 12.52
C SER A 4 -21.17 1.52 11.32
N ILE A 5 -20.94 2.82 11.53
CA ILE A 5 -20.59 3.75 10.45
C ILE A 5 -19.14 3.56 10.03
N GLN A 6 -18.24 3.42 11.01
CA GLN A 6 -16.82 3.17 10.77
C GLN A 6 -16.64 1.88 9.95
N ASP A 7 -17.25 0.78 10.36
CA ASP A 7 -17.14 -0.49 9.65
C ASP A 7 -17.69 -0.43 8.21
N ARG A 8 -18.79 0.31 7.99
CA ARG A 8 -19.36 0.52 6.65
C ARG A 8 -18.45 1.33 5.74
N ILE A 9 -17.81 2.38 6.26
CA ILE A 9 -16.84 3.20 5.50
C ILE A 9 -15.62 2.35 5.14
N LEU A 10 -15.07 1.59 6.10
CA LEU A 10 -13.95 0.70 5.85
C LEU A 10 -14.26 -0.33 4.77
N TRP A 11 -15.43 -0.97 4.86
CA TRP A 11 -15.87 -1.96 3.89
C TRP A 11 -15.94 -1.39 2.48
N ARG A 12 -16.49 -0.17 2.32
CA ARG A 12 -16.51 0.54 1.03
C ARG A 12 -15.10 0.84 0.51
N GLN A 13 -14.22 1.37 1.35
CA GLN A 13 -12.83 1.67 0.95
C GLN A 13 -12.08 0.39 0.51
N ARG A 14 -12.29 -0.73 1.20
CA ARG A 14 -11.72 -2.03 0.82
C ARG A 14 -12.23 -2.51 -0.53
N ILE A 15 -13.53 -2.37 -0.81
CA ILE A 15 -14.11 -2.74 -2.11
C ILE A 15 -13.51 -1.91 -3.24
N VAL A 16 -13.44 -0.59 -3.05
CA VAL A 16 -12.87 0.31 -4.05
C VAL A 16 -11.40 -0.05 -4.29
N LEU A 17 -10.61 -0.23 -3.23
CA LEU A 17 -9.20 -0.58 -3.35
C LEU A 17 -8.97 -1.92 -4.06
N ARG A 18 -9.75 -2.95 -3.68
CA ARG A 18 -9.70 -4.26 -4.35
C ARG A 18 -10.12 -4.18 -5.81
N SER A 19 -11.11 -3.34 -6.13
CA SER A 19 -11.53 -3.12 -7.51
C SER A 19 -10.43 -2.44 -8.32
N LEU A 20 -9.79 -1.40 -7.77
CA LEU A 20 -8.68 -0.66 -8.39
C LEU A 20 -7.47 -1.56 -8.65
N LEU A 21 -7.10 -2.41 -7.69
CA LEU A 21 -5.96 -3.31 -7.76
C LEU A 21 -6.34 -4.75 -8.18
N SER A 22 -7.47 -4.91 -8.88
CA SER A 22 -7.91 -6.23 -9.37
C SER A 22 -7.12 -6.66 -10.60
N ASP A 23 -6.86 -7.96 -10.70
CA ASP A 23 -6.14 -8.61 -11.81
C ASP A 23 -6.68 -8.18 -13.19
N ILE A 24 -8.01 -8.17 -13.35
CA ILE A 24 -8.69 -7.75 -14.59
C ILE A 24 -8.43 -6.26 -14.88
N ARG A 25 -8.51 -5.39 -13.87
CA ARG A 25 -8.33 -3.94 -14.08
C ARG A 25 -6.88 -3.62 -14.41
N LEU A 26 -5.92 -4.23 -13.71
CA LEU A 26 -4.49 -4.02 -13.95
C LEU A 26 -4.09 -4.52 -15.34
N THR A 27 -4.63 -5.66 -15.78
CA THR A 27 -4.42 -6.18 -17.14
C THR A 27 -4.97 -5.22 -18.19
N ARG A 28 -6.20 -4.72 -18.00
CA ARG A 28 -6.79 -3.75 -18.91
C ARG A 28 -6.00 -2.44 -18.96
N LEU A 29 -5.51 -1.96 -17.82
CA LEU A 29 -4.73 -0.72 -17.76
C LEU A 29 -3.43 -0.85 -18.55
N ARG A 30 -2.67 -1.94 -18.33
CA ARG A 30 -1.49 -2.26 -19.14
C ARG A 30 -1.82 -2.33 -20.63
N ASP A 31 -2.90 -3.01 -21.01
CA ASP A 31 -3.28 -3.17 -22.41
C ASP A 31 -3.70 -1.84 -23.06
N LEU A 32 -4.29 -0.93 -22.29
CA LEU A 32 -4.64 0.42 -22.74
C LEU A 32 -3.40 1.29 -22.94
N GLU A 33 -2.42 1.21 -22.05
CA GLU A 33 -1.14 1.91 -22.17
C GLU A 33 -0.41 1.52 -23.46
N LEU A 34 -0.44 0.25 -23.84
CA LEU A 34 0.19 -0.24 -25.09
C LEU A 34 -0.55 0.19 -26.36
N LYS A 35 -1.82 0.58 -26.26
CA LYS A 35 -2.71 0.86 -27.41
C LYS A 35 -3.03 2.34 -27.60
N THR A 36 -2.65 3.18 -26.65
CA THR A 36 -3.05 4.60 -26.59
C THR A 36 -1.83 5.50 -26.71
N THR A 37 -2.01 6.73 -27.22
CA THR A 37 -0.95 7.74 -27.17
C THR A 37 -0.60 8.11 -25.71
N PRO A 38 0.66 8.41 -25.37
CA PRO A 38 1.15 8.46 -23.99
C PRO A 38 0.43 9.42 -23.02
N ASP A 39 -0.28 10.43 -23.52
CA ASP A 39 -0.91 11.50 -22.72
C ASP A 39 -2.39 11.27 -22.41
N ASN A 40 -3.02 10.21 -22.93
CA ASN A 40 -4.48 10.02 -22.83
C ASN A 40 -4.93 8.83 -21.96
N ALA A 41 -4.00 8.06 -21.37
CA ALA A 41 -4.33 6.89 -20.55
C ALA A 41 -3.68 6.98 -19.16
N LEU A 42 -4.47 6.68 -18.12
CA LEU A 42 -3.95 6.44 -16.78
C LEU A 42 -2.94 5.29 -16.83
N LYS A 43 -1.77 5.46 -16.21
CA LYS A 43 -0.72 4.43 -16.22
C LYS A 43 -0.67 3.63 -14.93
N LEU A 44 -0.15 2.40 -14.98
CA LEU A 44 0.09 1.56 -13.83
C LEU A 44 0.95 2.27 -12.77
N PRO A 45 2.11 2.89 -13.10
CA PRO A 45 2.89 3.62 -12.10
C PRO A 45 2.07 4.72 -11.41
N GLU A 46 1.30 5.51 -12.17
CA GLU A 46 0.47 6.60 -11.64
C GLU A 46 -0.59 6.09 -10.66
N LEU A 47 -1.25 4.96 -10.97
CA LEU A 47 -2.21 4.32 -10.08
C LEU A 47 -1.55 3.89 -8.76
N PHE A 48 -0.41 3.21 -8.83
CA PHE A 48 0.31 2.72 -7.65
C PHE A 48 0.87 3.87 -6.80
N ASP A 49 1.40 4.91 -7.44
CA ASP A 49 1.87 6.13 -6.77
C ASP A 49 0.72 6.85 -6.05
N THR A 50 -0.38 7.08 -6.74
CA THR A 50 -1.55 7.76 -6.18
C THR A 50 -2.09 7.02 -4.96
N LEU A 51 -2.23 5.69 -5.06
CA LEU A 51 -2.72 4.87 -3.95
C LEU A 51 -1.74 4.85 -2.78
N GLN A 52 -0.44 4.67 -3.03
CA GLN A 52 0.56 4.67 -1.96
C GLN A 52 0.58 6.03 -1.24
N ASN A 53 0.66 7.13 -1.98
CA ASN A 53 0.76 8.46 -1.41
C ASN A 53 -0.48 8.85 -0.59
N SER A 54 -1.67 8.49 -1.08
CA SER A 54 -2.94 8.79 -0.40
C SER A 54 -3.20 7.91 0.83
N ILE A 55 -2.83 6.62 0.78
CA ILE A 55 -3.08 5.68 1.88
C ILE A 55 -2.06 5.84 3.00
N TRP A 56 -0.85 6.28 2.68
CA TRP A 56 0.28 6.42 3.61
C TRP A 56 0.68 7.86 3.89
N THR A 57 -0.21 8.83 3.64
CA THR A 57 0.08 10.27 3.84
C THR A 57 0.61 10.57 5.25
N GLU A 58 0.06 9.93 6.30
CA GLU A 58 0.54 10.14 7.67
C GLU A 58 1.98 9.66 7.90
N VAL A 59 2.48 8.75 7.05
CA VAL A 59 3.87 8.29 7.05
C VAL A 59 4.76 9.21 6.23
N LEU A 60 4.30 9.58 5.04
CA LEU A 60 5.09 10.32 4.04
C LEU A 60 5.20 11.83 4.35
N GLU A 61 4.12 12.43 4.85
CA GLU A 61 4.01 13.88 5.04
C GLU A 61 4.05 14.30 6.52
N SER A 62 4.50 13.41 7.40
CA SER A 62 4.52 13.69 8.84
C SER A 62 5.48 14.86 9.16
N SER A 63 4.92 16.05 9.41
CA SER A 63 5.67 17.26 9.77
C SER A 63 5.21 17.83 11.11
N GLY A 64 6.16 18.30 11.92
CA GLY A 64 5.95 19.23 13.04
C GLY A 64 5.16 18.79 14.29
N GLY A 65 4.27 17.80 14.22
CA GLY A 65 3.34 17.44 15.33
C GLY A 65 3.01 15.95 15.42
N GLU A 66 2.45 15.48 16.54
CA GLU A 66 2.20 14.04 16.83
C GLU A 66 1.73 13.25 15.60
N VAL A 67 2.37 12.11 15.33
CA VAL A 67 1.93 11.22 14.24
C VAL A 67 0.61 10.60 14.67
N LYS A 68 -0.48 10.95 13.98
CA LYS A 68 -1.82 10.47 14.27
C LYS A 68 -2.32 9.61 13.13
N ILE A 69 -2.34 8.31 13.32
CA ILE A 69 -2.96 7.36 12.40
C ILE A 69 -4.21 6.84 13.08
N SER A 70 -5.38 7.02 12.48
CA SER A 70 -6.63 6.50 13.04
C SER A 70 -6.70 4.96 12.90
N SER A 71 -7.54 4.30 13.70
CA SER A 71 -7.81 2.85 13.54
C SER A 71 -8.29 2.52 12.13
N MET A 72 -9.17 3.36 11.58
CA MET A 72 -9.67 3.29 10.21
C MET A 72 -8.53 3.32 9.19
N ARG A 73 -7.64 4.30 9.29
CA ARG A 73 -6.50 4.46 8.39
C ARG A 73 -5.57 3.26 8.47
N ARG A 74 -5.24 2.78 9.68
CA ARG A 74 -4.43 1.56 9.86
C ARG A 74 -5.06 0.36 9.17
N SER A 75 -6.38 0.21 9.24
CA SER A 75 -7.09 -0.88 8.56
C SER A 75 -7.02 -0.80 7.04
N LEU A 76 -7.10 0.40 6.45
CA LEU A 76 -6.92 0.60 5.01
C LEU A 76 -5.47 0.34 4.57
N GLN A 77 -4.51 0.82 5.36
CA GLN A 77 -3.07 0.58 5.15
C GLN A 77 -2.74 -0.92 5.15
N ARG A 78 -3.29 -1.69 6.10
CA ARG A 78 -3.14 -3.16 6.13
C ARG A 78 -3.75 -3.82 4.91
N GLU A 79 -4.91 -3.34 4.46
CA GLU A 79 -5.53 -3.88 3.25
C GLU A 79 -4.65 -3.64 2.02
N HIS A 80 -4.18 -2.41 1.83
CA HIS A 80 -3.25 -2.07 0.75
C HIS A 80 -1.99 -2.96 0.79
N LEU A 81 -1.39 -3.11 1.98
CA LEU A 81 -0.23 -3.96 2.18
C LEU A 81 -0.51 -5.42 1.80
N ASN A 82 -1.64 -5.98 2.26
CA ASN A 82 -2.05 -7.35 1.92
C ASN A 82 -2.15 -7.53 0.41
N LEU A 83 -2.68 -6.51 -0.28
CA LEU A 83 -2.80 -6.57 -1.71
C LEU A 83 -1.42 -6.63 -2.36
N LEU A 84 -0.54 -5.67 -2.09
CA LEU A 84 0.81 -5.66 -2.67
C LEU A 84 1.60 -6.94 -2.35
N ILE A 85 1.56 -7.43 -1.10
CA ILE A 85 2.23 -8.68 -0.70
C ILE A 85 1.76 -9.84 -1.57
N SER A 86 0.44 -10.00 -1.76
CA SER A 86 -0.06 -11.13 -2.56
C SER A 86 0.26 -11.02 -4.05
N MET A 87 0.50 -9.81 -4.60
CA MET A 87 1.07 -9.68 -5.96
C MET A 87 2.52 -10.16 -5.97
N VAL A 88 3.34 -9.69 -5.02
CA VAL A 88 4.77 -10.00 -4.96
C VAL A 88 4.99 -11.50 -4.78
N LEU A 89 4.26 -12.13 -3.85
CA LEU A 89 4.33 -13.57 -3.60
C LEU A 89 3.63 -14.43 -4.66
N ARG A 90 3.16 -13.83 -5.77
CA ARG A 90 2.44 -14.53 -6.86
C ARG A 90 1.21 -15.32 -6.39
N ASN A 91 0.57 -14.90 -5.30
CA ASN A 91 -0.72 -15.47 -4.84
C ASN A 91 -1.90 -14.96 -5.68
N ARG A 92 -1.64 -14.14 -6.72
CA ARG A 92 -2.60 -13.52 -7.63
C ARG A 92 -2.00 -13.42 -9.02
N THR A 93 -2.86 -13.41 -10.04
CA THR A 93 -2.41 -13.37 -11.44
C THR A 93 -2.55 -11.95 -11.97
N VAL A 94 -1.57 -11.11 -11.66
CA VAL A 94 -1.46 -9.73 -12.18
C VAL A 94 -0.41 -9.66 -13.30
N PRO A 95 -0.45 -8.63 -14.16
CA PRO A 95 0.65 -8.39 -15.10
C PRO A 95 2.01 -8.27 -14.41
N GLU A 96 3.06 -8.72 -15.09
CA GLU A 96 4.43 -8.72 -14.55
C GLU A 96 4.93 -7.32 -14.16
N ASP A 97 4.54 -6.28 -14.92
CA ASP A 97 4.86 -4.89 -14.58
C ASP A 97 4.16 -4.44 -13.30
N ALA A 98 2.89 -4.83 -13.09
CA ALA A 98 2.16 -4.52 -11.87
C ALA A 98 2.78 -5.23 -10.65
N ARG A 99 3.28 -6.45 -10.82
CA ARG A 99 4.03 -7.18 -9.79
C ARG A 99 5.35 -6.48 -9.45
N SER A 100 6.08 -6.03 -10.47
CA SER A 100 7.34 -5.29 -10.31
C SER A 100 7.12 -3.96 -9.60
N LEU A 101 6.05 -3.24 -9.95
CA LEU A 101 5.63 -2.03 -9.25
C LEU A 101 5.22 -2.31 -7.80
N ALA A 102 4.48 -3.40 -7.54
CA ALA A 102 4.14 -3.79 -6.16
C ALA A 102 5.40 -4.03 -5.31
N TRP A 103 6.37 -4.78 -5.84
CA TRP A 103 7.66 -5.00 -5.17
C TRP A 103 8.40 -3.69 -4.91
N TYR A 104 8.46 -2.81 -5.91
CA TYR A 104 9.11 -1.50 -5.80
C TYR A 104 8.44 -0.63 -4.72
N LYS A 105 7.11 -0.60 -4.70
CA LYS A 105 6.33 0.15 -3.70
C LYS A 105 6.50 -0.39 -2.29
N LEU A 106 6.58 -1.71 -2.11
CA LEU A 106 6.87 -2.30 -0.80
C LEU A 106 8.26 -1.87 -0.30
N ARG A 107 9.28 -1.87 -1.17
CA ARG A 107 10.63 -1.42 -0.82
C ARG A 107 10.65 0.05 -0.39
N GLN A 108 10.05 0.94 -1.19
CA GLN A 108 9.95 2.37 -0.85
C GLN A 108 9.24 2.58 0.49
N LEU A 109 8.11 1.90 0.70
CA LEU A 109 7.35 2.00 1.95
C LEU A 109 8.17 1.56 3.16
N ASN A 110 8.95 0.49 3.06
CA ASN A 110 9.80 0.05 4.17
C ASN A 110 10.84 1.10 4.56
N GLU A 111 11.46 1.76 3.58
CA GLU A 111 12.43 2.83 3.81
C GLU A 111 11.78 4.04 4.48
N ASP A 112 10.58 4.43 4.05
CA ASP A 112 9.86 5.58 4.62
C ASP A 112 9.36 5.31 6.03
N LEU A 113 8.85 4.10 6.29
CA LEU A 113 8.48 3.66 7.64
C LEU A 113 9.70 3.67 8.57
N GLU A 114 10.84 3.17 8.11
CA GLU A 114 12.07 3.15 8.90
C GLU A 114 12.52 4.57 9.29
N LYS A 115 12.54 5.49 8.31
CA LYS A 115 12.88 6.90 8.54
C LYS A 115 11.95 7.52 9.59
N LEU A 116 10.64 7.29 9.45
CA LEU A 116 9.63 7.81 10.37
C LEU A 116 9.82 7.28 11.80
N ILE A 117 9.96 5.96 11.94
CA ILE A 117 10.14 5.29 13.23
C ILE A 117 11.42 5.79 13.91
N LYS A 118 12.55 5.84 13.20
CA LYS A 118 13.81 6.36 13.74
C LYS A 118 13.69 7.80 14.24
N LYS A 119 13.04 8.66 13.46
CA LYS A 119 12.91 10.09 13.76
C LYS A 119 11.89 10.37 14.87
N ARG A 120 10.82 9.56 14.97
CA ARG A 120 9.61 9.95 15.71
C ARG A 120 9.01 8.86 16.61
N GLY A 121 9.49 7.63 16.55
CA GLY A 121 8.89 6.46 17.22
C GLY A 121 8.67 6.66 18.72
N LYS A 122 9.62 7.30 19.42
CA LYS A 122 9.51 7.60 20.86
C LYS A 122 8.34 8.53 21.22
N LYS A 123 7.80 9.27 20.25
CA LYS A 123 6.68 10.21 20.43
C LYS A 123 5.34 9.62 20.00
N MET A 124 5.31 8.37 19.53
CA MET A 124 4.10 7.69 19.08
C MET A 124 3.48 6.88 20.22
N ASN A 125 2.16 6.79 20.24
CA ASN A 125 1.50 5.83 21.12
C ASN A 125 1.73 4.38 20.65
N LEU A 126 1.50 3.43 21.55
CA LEU A 126 1.80 2.01 21.34
C LEU A 126 1.10 1.41 20.11
N TYR A 127 -0.17 1.77 19.86
CA TYR A 127 -0.92 1.25 18.71
C TYR A 127 -0.32 1.69 17.36
N ILE A 128 0.21 2.91 17.29
CA ILE A 128 0.82 3.44 16.08
C ILE A 128 2.17 2.76 15.84
N ILE A 129 3.06 2.76 16.84
CA ILE A 129 4.39 2.17 16.67
C ILE A 129 4.30 0.66 16.38
N ALA A 130 3.43 -0.07 17.06
CA ALA A 130 3.22 -1.50 16.81
C ALA A 130 2.74 -1.77 15.37
N HIS A 131 1.80 -0.97 14.86
CA HIS A 131 1.31 -1.09 13.48
C HIS A 131 2.40 -0.82 12.44
N LEU A 132 3.24 0.19 12.66
CA LEU A 132 4.31 0.54 11.72
C LEU A 132 5.43 -0.53 11.74
N GLU A 133 5.83 -1.01 12.92
CA GLU A 133 6.83 -2.07 13.05
C GLU A 133 6.33 -3.41 12.47
N GLU A 134 5.08 -3.80 12.75
CA GLU A 134 4.46 -4.98 12.15
C GLU A 134 4.40 -4.88 10.62
N THR A 135 4.03 -3.70 10.10
CA THR A 135 4.01 -3.43 8.66
C THR A 135 5.40 -3.64 8.06
N ARG A 136 6.46 -3.09 8.67
CA ARG A 136 7.84 -3.27 8.19
C ARG A 136 8.28 -4.73 8.22
N ASP A 137 8.05 -5.44 9.32
CA ASP A 137 8.41 -6.86 9.46
C ASP A 137 7.77 -7.70 8.34
N ARG A 138 6.49 -7.48 8.06
CA ARG A 138 5.77 -8.16 6.97
C ARG A 138 6.33 -7.82 5.59
N ILE A 139 6.73 -6.57 5.35
CA ILE A 139 7.39 -6.17 4.11
C ILE A 139 8.73 -6.89 3.95
N VAL A 140 9.59 -6.85 4.97
CA VAL A 140 10.92 -7.47 4.95
C VAL A 140 10.80 -8.97 4.67
N LYS A 141 9.90 -9.68 5.37
CA LYS A 141 9.65 -11.10 5.13
C LYS A 141 9.18 -11.38 3.71
N THR A 142 8.30 -10.54 3.17
CA THR A 142 7.81 -10.67 1.79
C THR A 142 8.92 -10.50 0.77
N LEU A 143 9.73 -9.45 0.91
CA LEU A 143 10.83 -9.17 -0.01
C LEU A 143 11.91 -10.26 0.06
N ASN A 144 12.22 -10.79 1.25
CA ASN A 144 13.16 -11.88 1.43
C ASN A 144 12.63 -13.21 0.85
N ALA A 145 11.35 -13.53 1.05
CA ALA A 145 10.73 -14.72 0.47
C ALA A 145 10.77 -14.68 -1.07
N GLN A 146 10.57 -13.51 -1.67
CA GLN A 146 10.66 -13.36 -3.13
C GLN A 146 12.08 -13.57 -3.67
N LEU A 147 13.12 -13.22 -2.90
CA LEU A 147 14.50 -13.48 -3.29
C LEU A 147 14.84 -14.98 -3.30
N GLN A 148 14.14 -15.79 -2.48
CA GLN A 148 14.34 -17.24 -2.43
C GLN A 148 13.59 -18.02 -3.52
N SER A 149 12.53 -17.43 -4.08
CA SER A 149 11.67 -18.07 -5.08
C SER A 149 12.06 -17.76 -6.54
N ASN A 150 13.07 -16.91 -6.74
CA ASN A 150 13.69 -16.63 -8.04
C ASN A 150 14.90 -17.55 -8.27
#